data_AF-A0A6J1W641-F1
#
_entry.id   AF-A0A6J1W641-F1
#
_cell.length_a   1.000
_cell.length_b   1.000
_cell.length_c   1.000
_cell.angle_alpha   90.00
_cell.angle_beta   90.00
_cell.angle_gamma   90.00
#
_symmetry.space_group_name_H-M   'P 1'
#
loop_
_entity.id
_entity.type
_entity.pdbx_description
1 polymer ?
#
loop_
_entity_poly.entity_id
_entity_poly.type
_entity_poly.pdbx_seq_one_letter_code
_entity_poly.pdbx_strand_id
1 'polypeptide(L)'
;GFRKVVHIEQGGLVKPEKDDTEFQHPHFLRGQEHLLENIKRKVTNVSSIKNEDVKVRQDSMTKLLTDVQLMKGKQESMDSKLIAMKHENEALWREVVTLRQKHTQQQKVVNK
;
A
#
# COMPACT_ATOMS: atom_id res chain seq x y z
N GLY A 1 28.86 -13.58 -6.21
CA GLY A 1 30.00 -12.73 -5.80
C GLY A 1 30.77 -12.32 -7.03
N PHE A 2 31.46 -11.18 -6.99
CA PHE A 2 32.22 -10.66 -8.13
C PHE A 2 33.36 -11.61 -8.53
N ARG A 3 33.56 -11.79 -9.85
CA ARG A 3 34.69 -12.55 -10.40
C ARG A 3 35.75 -11.57 -10.89
N LYS A 4 37.00 -11.79 -10.49
CA LYS A 4 38.15 -11.03 -11.00
C LYS A 4 38.33 -11.34 -12.49
N VAL A 5 38.43 -10.31 -13.32
CA VAL A 5 38.80 -10.43 -14.74
C VAL A 5 40.32 -10.46 -14.82
N VAL A 6 40.87 -11.39 -15.58
CA VAL A 6 42.32 -11.52 -15.81
C VAL A 6 42.60 -11.16 -17.26
N HIS A 7 43.35 -10.07 -17.45
CA HIS A 7 43.77 -9.62 -18.78
C HIS A 7 45.04 -10.38 -19.18
N ILE A 8 44.96 -11.20 -20.24
CA ILE A 8 46.04 -12.11 -20.66
C ILE A 8 47.22 -11.35 -21.28
N GLU A 9 47.02 -10.10 -21.71
CA GLU A 9 48.04 -9.28 -22.38
C GLU A 9 49.14 -8.75 -21.43
N GLN A 10 49.00 -8.90 -20.12
CA GLN A 10 49.99 -8.42 -19.13
C GLN A 10 51.20 -9.38 -18.91
N GLY A 11 51.44 -10.30 -19.85
CA GLY A 11 52.57 -11.21 -19.86
C GLY A 11 53.81 -10.65 -20.55
N GLY A 12 54.44 -9.62 -20.00
CA GLY A 12 55.73 -9.12 -20.52
C GLY A 12 56.25 -7.89 -19.80
N LEU A 13 57.37 -8.06 -19.09
CA LEU A 13 58.37 -7.14 -18.50
C LEU A 13 58.23 -5.59 -18.52
N VAL A 14 57.04 -5.01 -18.60
CA VAL A 14 56.80 -3.57 -18.47
C VAL A 14 55.68 -3.40 -17.46
N LYS A 15 55.98 -2.71 -16.35
CA LYS A 15 54.96 -2.34 -15.35
C LYS A 15 53.84 -1.59 -16.06
N PRO A 16 52.58 -2.07 -16.07
CA PRO A 16 51.48 -1.23 -16.47
C PRO A 16 51.38 -0.09 -15.46
N GLU A 17 51.33 1.15 -15.95
CA GLU A 17 51.27 2.38 -15.13
C GLU A 17 49.94 2.51 -14.34
N LYS A 18 49.01 1.57 -14.54
CA LYS A 18 47.72 1.46 -13.88
C LYS A 18 47.44 0.01 -13.50
N ASP A 19 47.16 -0.24 -12.23
CA ASP A 19 46.59 -1.51 -11.78
C ASP A 19 45.14 -1.61 -12.28
N ASP A 20 44.96 -2.10 -13.51
CA ASP A 20 43.65 -2.38 -14.11
C ASP A 20 43.01 -3.62 -13.45
N THR A 21 42.61 -3.46 -12.19
CA THR A 21 41.89 -4.47 -11.45
C THR A 21 40.41 -4.39 -11.77
N GLU A 22 39.92 -5.32 -12.58
CA GLU A 22 38.52 -5.38 -12.98
C GLU A 22 37.78 -6.57 -12.36
N PHE A 23 36.51 -6.34 -12.03
CA PHE A 23 35.60 -7.34 -11.47
C PHE A 23 34.26 -7.31 -12.20
N GLN A 24 33.73 -8.48 -12.52
CA GLN A 24 32.43 -8.62 -13.18
C GLN A 24 31.40 -9.35 -12.32
N HIS A 25 30.13 -8.94 -12.46
CA HIS A 25 28.97 -9.63 -11.91
C HIS A 25 27.74 -9.39 -12.80
N PRO A 26 26.95 -10.42 -13.16
CA PRO A 26 25.80 -10.26 -14.07
C PRO A 26 24.76 -9.22 -13.62
N HIS A 27 24.58 -9.07 -12.32
CA HIS A 27 23.64 -8.11 -11.71
C HIS A 27 24.26 -6.76 -11.34
N PHE A 28 25.48 -6.46 -11.78
CA PHE A 28 26.12 -5.16 -11.55
C PHE A 28 26.11 -4.35 -12.85
N LEU A 29 25.05 -3.56 -13.05
CA LEU A 29 24.83 -2.77 -14.26
C LEU A 29 24.63 -1.29 -13.89
N ARG A 30 25.23 -0.40 -14.69
CA ARG A 30 25.14 1.06 -14.47
C ARG A 30 23.69 1.53 -14.62
N GLY A 31 23.19 2.28 -13.63
CA GLY A 31 21.83 2.81 -13.62
C GLY A 31 20.73 1.77 -13.32
N GLN A 32 21.09 0.61 -12.77
CA GLN A 32 20.16 -0.45 -12.38
C GLN A 32 20.39 -0.87 -10.92
N GLU A 33 20.20 0.09 -10.00
CA GLU A 33 20.49 -0.08 -8.58
C GLU A 33 19.67 -1.20 -7.93
N HIS A 34 18.45 -1.43 -8.41
CA HIS A 34 17.57 -2.49 -7.91
C HIS A 34 18.19 -3.89 -8.07
N LEU A 35 19.03 -4.12 -9.09
CA LEU A 35 19.69 -5.41 -9.30
C LEU A 35 20.78 -5.70 -8.26
N LEU A 36 21.27 -4.69 -7.53
CA LEU A 36 22.28 -4.88 -6.48
C LEU A 36 21.79 -5.79 -5.36
N GLU A 37 20.47 -5.85 -5.13
CA GLU A 37 19.88 -6.74 -4.13
C GLU A 37 20.14 -8.22 -4.46
N ASN A 38 20.33 -8.55 -5.73
CA ASN A 38 20.61 -9.91 -6.21
C ASN A 38 22.09 -10.31 -6.07
N ILE A 39 22.97 -9.37 -5.71
CA ILE A 39 24.39 -9.64 -5.44
C ILE A 39 24.54 -10.06 -3.97
N LYS A 40 24.39 -11.36 -3.69
CA LYS A 40 24.52 -11.88 -2.33
C LYS A 40 25.99 -12.09 -1.95
N ARG A 41 26.36 -11.68 -0.73
CA ARG A 41 27.63 -12.10 -0.09
C ARG A 41 27.57 -13.59 0.22
N LYS A 42 28.72 -14.28 0.17
CA LYS A 42 28.81 -15.67 0.62
C LYS A 42 28.44 -15.71 2.11
N VAL A 43 27.37 -16.41 2.43
CA VAL A 43 26.78 -16.42 3.76
C VAL A 43 27.47 -17.48 4.60
N THR A 44 28.06 -17.08 5.73
CA THR A 44 28.33 -18.02 6.83
C THR A 44 27.27 -17.96 7.93
N ASN A 45 26.47 -16.88 8.11
CA ASN A 45 25.45 -16.77 9.19
C ASN A 45 24.28 -15.75 8.99
N VAL A 46 23.99 -15.27 7.77
CA VAL A 46 23.07 -14.12 7.48
C VAL A 46 21.67 -14.53 6.96
N SER A 47 21.40 -15.82 6.76
CA SER A 47 20.10 -16.30 6.24
C SER A 47 18.94 -16.12 7.22
N SER A 48 19.21 -16.10 8.53
CA SER A 48 18.16 -15.96 9.56
C SER A 48 17.55 -14.55 9.60
N ILE A 49 18.36 -13.49 9.52
CA ILE A 49 17.90 -12.09 9.62
C ILE A 49 16.95 -11.72 8.45
N LYS A 50 17.28 -12.15 7.23
CA LYS A 50 16.45 -11.85 6.05
C LYS A 50 15.10 -12.58 6.05
N ASN A 51 15.03 -13.75 6.70
CA ASN A 51 13.78 -14.49 6.80
C ASN A 51 12.81 -13.80 7.77
N GLU A 52 13.34 -13.30 8.89
CA GLU A 52 12.58 -12.51 9.87
C GLU A 52 12.03 -11.22 9.25
N ASP A 53 12.83 -10.45 8.52
CA ASP A 53 12.35 -9.21 7.86
C ASP A 53 11.22 -9.47 6.85
N VAL A 54 11.33 -10.55 6.06
CA VAL A 54 10.30 -10.94 5.08
C VAL A 54 9.02 -11.38 5.79
N LYS A 55 9.15 -12.14 6.88
CA LYS A 55 8.02 -12.60 7.69
C LYS A 55 7.29 -11.44 8.37
N VAL A 56 8.02 -10.50 8.97
CA VAL A 56 7.46 -9.28 9.57
C VAL A 56 6.68 -8.45 8.54
N ARG A 57 7.20 -8.34 7.31
CA ARG A 57 6.51 -7.63 6.22
C ARG A 57 5.22 -8.35 5.80
N GLN A 58 5.24 -9.68 5.72
CA GLN A 58 4.06 -10.48 5.35
C GLN A 58 2.96 -10.42 6.41
N ASP A 59 3.33 -10.47 7.69
CA ASP A 59 2.39 -10.32 8.80
C ASP A 59 1.75 -8.93 8.81
N SER A 60 2.55 -7.89 8.53
CA SER A 60 2.06 -6.51 8.41
C SER A 60 1.09 -6.34 7.25
N MET A 61 1.39 -6.95 6.09
CA MET A 61 0.49 -6.97 4.93
C MET A 61 -0.84 -7.65 5.25
N THR A 62 -0.80 -8.79 5.95
CA THR A 62 -1.99 -9.56 6.32
C THR A 62 -2.89 -8.77 7.27
N LYS A 63 -2.30 -8.06 8.24
CA LYS A 63 -3.03 -7.15 9.13
C LYS A 63 -3.71 -6.03 8.37
N LEU A 64 -2.99 -5.36 7.46
CA LEU A 64 -3.54 -4.29 6.62
C LEU A 64 -4.73 -4.78 5.78
N LEU A 65 -4.61 -5.96 5.16
CA LEU A 65 -5.72 -6.55 4.38
C LEU A 65 -6.94 -6.84 5.25
N THR A 66 -6.73 -7.33 6.47
CA THR A 66 -7.80 -7.58 7.45
C THR A 66 -8.48 -6.27 7.86
N ASP A 67 -7.70 -5.23 8.15
CA ASP A 67 -8.23 -3.92 8.54
C ASP A 67 -9.04 -3.28 7.40
N VAL A 68 -8.56 -3.38 6.16
CA VAL A 68 -9.29 -2.90 4.97
C VAL A 68 -10.61 -3.64 4.80
N GLN A 69 -10.63 -4.96 4.97
CA GLN A 69 -11.86 -5.75 4.86
C GLN A 69 -12.88 -5.38 5.94
N LEU A 70 -12.41 -5.18 7.18
CA LEU A 70 -13.26 -4.73 8.29
C LEU A 70 -13.82 -3.32 8.03
N MET A 71 -12.98 -2.42 7.51
CA MET A 71 -13.38 -1.05 7.16
C MET A 71 -14.45 -1.05 6.09
N LYS A 72 -14.31 -1.89 5.06
CA LYS A 72 -15.32 -2.06 4.01
C LYS A 72 -16.67 -2.52 4.57
N GLY A 73 -16.69 -3.52 5.43
CA GLY A 73 -17.93 -3.98 6.07
C GLY A 73 -18.60 -2.89 6.94
N LYS A 74 -17.79 -2.08 7.65
CA LYS A 74 -18.30 -0.93 8.41
C LYS A 74 -18.90 0.14 7.48
N GLN A 75 -18.26 0.41 6.33
CA GLN A 75 -18.74 1.35 5.34
C GLN A 75 -20.12 0.93 4.80
N GLU A 76 -20.28 -0.34 4.40
CA GLU A 76 -21.54 -0.88 3.89
C GLU A 76 -22.68 -0.77 4.93
N SER A 77 -22.38 -1.02 6.20
CA SER A 77 -23.33 -0.83 7.30
C SER A 77 -23.71 0.66 7.49
N MET A 78 -22.74 1.57 7.38
CA MET A 78 -22.97 3.00 7.51
C MET A 78 -23.81 3.54 6.35
N ASP A 79 -23.52 3.14 5.13
CA ASP A 79 -24.28 3.54 3.93
C ASP A 79 -25.74 3.08 4.06
N SER A 80 -25.97 1.86 4.55
CA SER A 80 -27.31 1.33 4.79
C SER A 80 -28.09 2.16 5.84
N LYS A 81 -27.43 2.55 6.94
CA LYS A 81 -28.03 3.40 7.98
C LYS A 81 -28.32 4.81 7.46
N LEU A 82 -27.44 5.35 6.62
CA LEU A 82 -27.62 6.68 6.03
C LEU A 82 -28.82 6.72 5.09
N ILE A 83 -28.99 5.68 4.26
CA ILE A 83 -30.16 5.53 3.40
C ILE A 83 -31.45 5.45 4.23
N ALA A 84 -31.46 4.64 5.30
CA ALA A 84 -32.62 4.54 6.19
C ALA A 84 -32.97 5.89 6.82
N MET A 85 -31.97 6.60 7.36
CA MET A 85 -32.14 7.92 7.96
C MET A 85 -32.67 8.95 6.95
N LYS A 86 -32.22 8.89 5.69
CA LYS A 86 -32.73 9.76 4.63
C LYS A 86 -34.23 9.50 4.38
N HIS A 87 -34.64 8.24 4.27
CA HIS A 87 -36.05 7.89 4.09
C HIS A 87 -36.92 8.31 5.27
N GLU A 88 -36.44 8.13 6.51
CA GLU A 88 -37.12 8.60 7.71
C GLU A 88 -37.29 10.12 7.71
N ASN A 89 -36.25 10.86 7.33
CA ASN A 89 -36.30 12.33 7.24
C ASN A 89 -37.32 12.78 6.18
N GLU A 90 -37.36 12.14 5.02
CA GLU A 90 -38.37 12.39 3.97
C GLU A 90 -39.80 12.08 4.45
N ALA A 91 -40.00 11.02 5.25
CA ALA A 91 -41.29 10.72 5.85
C ALA A 91 -41.72 11.79 6.85
N LEU A 92 -40.83 12.18 7.77
CA LEU A 92 -41.07 13.25 8.74
C LEU A 92 -41.40 14.58 8.05
N TRP A 93 -40.71 14.92 6.96
CA TRP A 93 -41.02 16.12 6.19
C TRP A 93 -42.46 16.10 5.64
N ARG A 94 -42.92 14.97 5.11
CA ARG A 94 -44.31 14.81 4.62
C ARG A 94 -45.33 14.95 5.74
N GLU A 95 -45.04 14.39 6.91
CA GLU A 95 -45.90 14.52 8.09
C GLU A 95 -45.99 15.99 8.54
N VAL A 96 -44.87 16.69 8.64
CA VAL A 96 -44.82 18.11 9.01
C VAL A 96 -45.62 18.97 8.03
N VAL A 97 -45.48 18.74 6.72
CA VAL A 97 -46.28 19.45 5.70
C VAL A 97 -47.77 19.19 5.90
N THR A 98 -48.16 17.93 6.12
CA THR A 98 -49.56 17.54 6.35
C THR A 98 -50.13 18.19 7.61
N LEU A 99 -49.36 18.21 8.71
CA LEU A 99 -49.76 18.84 9.97
C LEU A 99 -49.94 20.35 9.81
N ARG A 100 -49.03 21.03 9.10
CA ARG A 100 -49.15 22.47 8.80
C ARG A 100 -50.38 22.79 7.97
N GLN A 101 -50.71 21.97 6.98
CA GLN A 101 -51.92 22.13 6.19
C GLN A 101 -53.18 21.97 7.04
N LYS A 102 -53.25 20.92 7.87
CA LYS A 102 -54.36 20.70 8.80
C LYS A 102 -54.53 21.86 9.79
N HIS A 103 -53.44 22.34 10.38
CA HIS A 103 -53.44 23.49 11.29
C HIS A 103 -53.98 24.75 10.60
N THR A 104 -53.52 25.04 9.38
CA THR A 104 -53.99 26.18 8.60
C THR A 104 -55.49 26.08 8.29
N GLN A 105 -55.98 24.89 7.97
CA GLN A 105 -57.40 24.64 7.75
C GLN A 105 -58.23 24.91 9.01
N GLN A 106 -57.78 24.40 10.16
CA GLN A 106 -58.45 24.62 11.45
C GLN A 106 -58.52 26.12 11.81
N GLN A 107 -57.43 26.86 11.62
CA GLN A 107 -57.40 28.30 11.90
C GLN A 107 -58.42 29.08 11.06
N LYS A 108 -58.62 28.69 9.79
CA LYS A 108 -59.64 29.30 8.92
C LYS A 108 -61.08 29.02 9.37
N VAL A 109 -61.32 27.86 9.99
CA VAL A 109 -62.65 27.48 10.50
C VAL A 109 -62.95 28.18 11.83
N VAL A 110 -61.96 28.31 12.72
CA VAL A 110 -62.11 28.96 14.04
C VAL A 110 -62.24 30.48 13.93
N ASN A 111 -61.56 31.10 12.95
CA ASN A 111 -61.63 32.55 12.72
C ASN A 111 -62.81 32.98 11.82
N LYS A 112 -63.80 32.10 11.62
CA LYS A 112 -65.02 32.35 10.85
C LYS A 112 -66.18 32.59 11.80
#